data_AF-A0A7Y2H2P6-F1
#
_entry.id   AF-A0A7Y2H2P6-F1
#
_cell.length_a   1.000
_cell.length_b   1.000
_cell.length_c   1.000
_cell.angle_alpha   90.00
_cell.angle_beta   90.00
_cell.angle_gamma   90.00
#
_symmetry.space_group_name_H-M   'P 1'
#
loop_
_entity.id
_entity.type
_entity.pdbx_description
1 polymer ?
#
loop_
_entity_poly.entity_id
_entity_poly.type
_entity_poly.pdbx_seq_one_letter_code
_entity_poly.pdbx_strand_id
1 'polypeptide(L)'
;MPTKDNLVEAEDPKEHTHAEFQMFDYPGVFVEAYDAEADGEKGDTYAGARGERFARYRMEEMSSKFERVSGDSNMRLLTLGGMFTMADFHRQDQNREHTIVKISYQMSLGGYEAEDSSTGEVDYSCSFEAIPSAGVFRTERTTPAPYIRGPQTAIVVGKEEKEIWTDMHGRVKVKFPWDRKDTTDETSSCWVRVAQVWAGQGWGALHVPRVGQEVIVEFIDGNPNRPIITGRVYNGDNMSPYSLPGSATQSGIKSRSTEEGTDENFNEIRFEDLKDSEEMYIHAEKDQNTVVENDQSTDVGNDQTIHVVKNRNENIDGSRTLVVGEEKEETIEGGKTINVTGGHEETIKGAMAVDVGESRNLVVGASSVEEITDDLT
;
A
#
# COMPACT_ATOMS: atom_id res chain seq x y z
N MET A 1 10.35 9.97 -7.96
CA MET A 1 9.71 9.42 -9.17
C MET A 1 10.48 8.17 -9.59
N PRO A 2 9.84 7.17 -10.23
CA PRO A 2 10.56 6.17 -11.01
C PRO A 2 11.69 6.82 -11.81
N THR A 3 12.90 6.30 -11.71
CA THR A 3 14.07 6.75 -12.49
C THR A 3 14.03 6.32 -13.96
N LYS A 4 13.01 5.56 -14.35
CA LYS A 4 12.82 5.06 -15.70
C LYS A 4 11.90 6.00 -16.48
N ASP A 5 12.39 6.46 -17.62
CA ASP A 5 11.57 7.21 -18.59
C ASP A 5 10.51 6.26 -19.15
N ASN A 6 9.25 6.56 -18.85
CA ASN A 6 8.08 5.80 -19.30
C ASN A 6 7.34 6.53 -20.44
N LEU A 7 7.99 7.52 -21.07
CA LEU A 7 7.45 8.17 -22.25
C LEU A 7 7.42 7.19 -23.42
N VAL A 8 6.29 7.18 -24.12
CA VAL A 8 6.11 6.38 -25.32
C VAL A 8 5.52 7.26 -26.42
N GLU A 9 6.13 7.19 -27.59
CA GLU A 9 5.81 8.06 -28.72
C GLU A 9 5.34 7.23 -29.93
N ALA A 10 4.46 7.82 -30.74
CA ALA A 10 4.05 7.27 -32.01
C ALA A 10 3.82 8.42 -32.99
N GLU A 11 4.23 8.22 -34.24
CA GLU A 11 4.13 9.23 -35.30
C GLU A 11 3.45 8.63 -36.52
N ASP A 12 2.55 9.39 -37.14
CA ASP A 12 1.98 9.10 -38.46
C ASP A 12 1.77 10.43 -39.20
N PRO A 13 2.85 11.11 -39.61
CA PRO A 13 2.76 12.45 -40.18
C PRO A 13 1.99 12.40 -41.50
N LYS A 14 0.85 13.09 -41.54
CA LYS A 14 0.11 13.38 -42.77
C LYS A 14 0.50 14.75 -43.27
N GLU A 15 0.59 14.93 -44.57
CA GLU A 15 1.03 16.21 -45.14
C GLU A 15 -0.08 17.28 -44.97
N HIS A 16 0.07 18.15 -43.96
CA HIS A 16 -0.77 19.33 -43.73
C HIS A 16 -0.05 20.38 -42.88
N THR A 17 -0.60 21.59 -42.80
CA THR A 17 0.00 22.76 -42.12
C THR A 17 0.24 22.60 -40.61
N HIS A 18 -0.27 21.53 -40.01
CA HIS A 18 -0.19 21.24 -38.58
C HIS A 18 0.40 19.84 -38.30
N ALA A 19 1.11 19.25 -39.26
CA ALA A 19 1.63 17.89 -39.16
C ALA A 19 2.63 17.69 -38.00
N GLU A 20 3.23 18.77 -37.52
CA GLU A 20 4.21 18.77 -36.43
C GLU A 20 3.59 18.98 -35.04
N PHE A 21 2.27 19.21 -34.95
CA PHE A 21 1.62 19.39 -33.65
C PHE A 21 1.55 18.07 -32.88
N GLN A 22 1.96 18.13 -31.61
CA GLN A 22 2.02 16.98 -30.72
C GLN A 22 0.80 16.92 -29.79
N MET A 23 0.40 15.69 -29.43
CA MET A 23 -0.60 15.43 -28.40
C MET A 23 0.01 14.64 -27.26
N PHE A 24 -0.33 15.04 -26.03
CA PHE A 24 0.14 14.39 -24.81
C PHE A 24 -1.05 14.00 -23.94
N ASP A 25 -1.00 12.82 -23.32
CA ASP A 25 -2.04 12.35 -22.40
C ASP A 25 -1.45 11.49 -21.27
N TYR A 26 -1.99 11.66 -20.06
CA TYR A 26 -1.62 10.91 -18.86
C TYR A 26 -2.86 10.68 -17.99
N PRO A 27 -3.12 9.45 -17.49
CA PRO A 27 -2.29 8.24 -17.61
C PRO A 27 -2.47 7.48 -18.94
N GLY A 28 -1.41 6.83 -19.42
CA GLY A 28 -1.43 6.03 -20.66
C GLY A 28 -2.14 4.66 -20.56
N VAL A 29 -2.55 4.24 -19.35
CA VAL A 29 -3.25 2.97 -19.06
C VAL A 29 -2.48 1.72 -19.55
N PHE A 30 -1.16 1.78 -19.46
CA PHE A 30 -0.26 0.61 -19.53
C PHE A 30 0.60 0.62 -18.27
N VAL A 31 0.98 -0.56 -17.80
CA VAL A 31 1.85 -0.71 -16.64
C VAL A 31 3.12 -1.38 -17.12
N GLU A 32 4.25 -0.67 -17.10
CA GLU A 32 5.55 -1.32 -16.97
C GLU A 32 5.57 -2.04 -15.64
N ALA A 33 5.73 -3.36 -15.69
CA ALA A 33 5.83 -4.19 -14.50
C ALA A 33 6.90 -3.60 -13.58
N TYR A 34 6.44 -2.95 -12.52
CA TYR A 34 7.25 -2.80 -11.33
C TYR A 34 7.27 -4.19 -10.69
N ASP A 35 8.43 -4.83 -10.85
CA ASP A 35 8.90 -6.06 -10.22
C ASP A 35 8.33 -7.40 -10.72
N ALA A 36 9.10 -7.98 -11.65
CA ALA A 36 8.99 -9.34 -12.17
C ALA A 36 9.78 -10.39 -11.35
N GLU A 37 10.37 -10.04 -10.20
CA GLU A 37 11.39 -10.90 -9.57
C GLU A 37 11.14 -11.25 -8.09
N ALA A 38 9.89 -11.30 -7.64
CA ALA A 38 9.60 -11.68 -6.27
C ALA A 38 8.71 -12.91 -6.09
N ASP A 39 7.76 -13.13 -6.99
CA ASP A 39 6.80 -14.24 -6.86
C ASP A 39 7.03 -15.35 -7.91
N GLY A 40 8.15 -15.30 -8.66
CA GLY A 40 8.41 -16.24 -9.76
C GLY A 40 7.48 -16.09 -10.97
N GLU A 41 6.48 -15.20 -10.89
CA GLU A 41 5.70 -14.75 -12.04
C GLU A 41 6.50 -13.71 -12.83
N LYS A 42 6.82 -14.04 -14.08
CA LYS A 42 7.41 -13.10 -15.03
C LYS A 42 6.51 -11.86 -15.10
N GLY A 43 6.96 -10.75 -14.52
CA GLY A 43 6.36 -9.45 -14.74
C GLY A 43 6.24 -9.19 -16.24
N ASP A 44 5.19 -8.47 -16.61
CA ASP A 44 4.78 -8.27 -18.00
C ASP A 44 5.88 -7.56 -18.81
N THR A 45 6.78 -8.34 -19.41
CA THR A 45 7.82 -7.89 -20.35
C THR A 45 7.23 -7.20 -21.59
N TYR A 46 5.91 -7.17 -21.75
CA TYR A 46 5.19 -6.56 -22.87
C TYR A 46 4.66 -5.16 -22.59
N ALA A 47 5.03 -4.55 -21.46
CA ALA A 47 4.45 -3.27 -21.06
C ALA A 47 4.85 -2.06 -21.91
N GLY A 48 6.14 -1.89 -22.23
CA GLY A 48 6.60 -0.86 -23.17
C GLY A 48 5.97 -1.06 -24.55
N ALA A 49 5.99 -2.29 -25.07
CA ALA A 49 5.33 -2.66 -26.32
C ALA A 49 3.79 -2.44 -26.31
N ARG A 50 3.16 -2.54 -25.13
CA ARG A 50 1.73 -2.24 -24.94
C ARG A 50 1.48 -0.74 -24.97
N GLY A 51 2.34 0.05 -24.34
CA GLY A 51 2.33 1.52 -24.43
C GLY A 51 2.47 1.99 -25.87
N GLU A 52 3.45 1.44 -26.62
CA GLU A 52 3.71 1.79 -28.02
C GLU A 52 2.50 1.46 -28.89
N ARG A 53 1.90 0.29 -28.67
CA ARG A 53 0.70 -0.13 -29.37
C ARG A 53 -0.48 0.81 -29.08
N PHE A 54 -0.67 1.24 -27.84
CA PHE A 54 -1.75 2.17 -27.49
C PHE A 54 -1.52 3.56 -28.05
N ALA A 55 -0.30 4.10 -27.98
CA ALA A 55 0.06 5.36 -28.61
C ALA A 55 -0.19 5.31 -30.12
N ARG A 56 0.27 4.24 -30.80
CA ARG A 56 0.01 4.01 -32.22
C ARG A 56 -1.48 3.93 -32.54
N TYR A 57 -2.26 3.19 -31.76
CA TYR A 57 -3.72 3.10 -32.00
C TYR A 57 -4.42 4.45 -31.89
N ARG A 58 -3.95 5.32 -30.98
CA ARG A 58 -4.49 6.68 -30.85
C ARG A 58 -4.08 7.57 -32.01
N MET A 59 -2.86 7.44 -32.51
CA MET A 59 -2.44 8.13 -33.73
C MET A 59 -3.23 7.64 -34.94
N GLU A 60 -3.38 6.32 -35.12
CA GLU A 60 -4.18 5.72 -36.20
C GLU A 60 -5.68 6.13 -36.11
N GLU A 61 -6.25 6.26 -34.91
CA GLU A 61 -7.61 6.79 -34.68
C GLU A 61 -7.76 8.20 -35.25
N MET A 62 -6.81 9.09 -34.98
CA MET A 62 -6.82 10.45 -35.51
C MET A 62 -6.55 10.48 -37.02
N SER A 63 -5.54 9.74 -37.48
CA SER A 63 -5.19 9.62 -38.90
C SER A 63 -6.33 9.05 -39.74
N SER A 64 -7.17 8.17 -39.18
CA SER A 64 -8.33 7.63 -39.89
C SER A 64 -9.35 8.70 -40.32
N LYS A 65 -9.31 9.88 -39.68
CA LYS A 65 -10.17 11.03 -39.98
C LYS A 65 -9.51 12.00 -40.96
N PHE A 66 -8.22 11.83 -41.29
CA PHE A 66 -7.47 12.75 -42.15
C PHE A 66 -8.04 12.80 -43.57
N GLU A 67 -8.29 11.63 -44.18
CA GLU A 67 -8.89 11.53 -45.51
C GLU A 67 -10.19 10.72 -45.45
N ARG A 68 -11.33 11.40 -45.68
CA ARG A 68 -12.66 10.81 -45.80
C ARG A 68 -13.24 11.15 -47.16
N VAL A 69 -13.81 10.15 -47.82
CA VAL A 69 -14.54 10.32 -49.08
C VAL A 69 -16.02 10.03 -48.83
N SER A 70 -16.89 10.96 -49.21
CA SER A 70 -18.34 10.77 -49.16
C SER A 70 -18.90 10.57 -50.57
N GLY A 71 -19.89 9.70 -50.72
CA GLY A 71 -20.56 9.49 -52.00
C GLY A 71 -21.96 8.91 -51.86
N ASP A 72 -22.73 9.06 -52.92
CA ASP A 72 -24.07 8.48 -53.07
C ASP A 72 -24.05 7.39 -54.15
N SER A 73 -24.79 6.32 -53.93
CA SER A 73 -24.86 5.18 -54.84
C SER A 73 -26.23 4.52 -54.80
N ASN A 74 -26.57 3.79 -55.87
CA ASN A 74 -27.69 2.85 -55.91
C ASN A 74 -27.21 1.39 -55.82
N MET A 75 -25.92 1.17 -55.54
CA MET A 75 -25.31 -0.15 -55.50
C MET A 75 -25.69 -0.90 -54.22
N ARG A 76 -26.51 -1.94 -54.37
CA ARG A 76 -27.10 -2.71 -53.25
C ARG A 76 -26.11 -3.58 -52.47
N LEU A 77 -24.92 -3.83 -53.03
CA LEU A 77 -23.89 -4.66 -52.39
C LEU A 77 -22.91 -3.86 -51.52
N LEU A 78 -23.01 -2.53 -51.52
CA LEU A 78 -22.19 -1.73 -50.60
C LEU A 78 -22.64 -2.01 -49.18
N THR A 79 -21.67 -2.33 -48.32
CA THR A 79 -21.90 -2.65 -46.91
C THR A 79 -20.82 -2.04 -46.04
N LEU A 80 -21.14 -1.83 -44.76
CA LEU A 80 -20.18 -1.37 -43.78
C LEU A 80 -19.00 -2.36 -43.68
N GLY A 81 -17.77 -1.86 -43.71
CA GLY A 81 -16.55 -2.66 -43.76
C GLY A 81 -16.27 -3.31 -45.12
N GLY A 82 -17.16 -3.15 -46.10
CA GLY A 82 -16.93 -3.58 -47.47
C GLY A 82 -15.90 -2.70 -48.17
N MET A 83 -15.11 -3.32 -49.04
CA MET A 83 -14.18 -2.62 -49.91
C MET A 83 -14.77 -2.47 -51.31
N PHE A 84 -14.50 -1.34 -51.97
CA PHE A 84 -14.85 -1.13 -53.36
C PHE A 84 -13.75 -0.34 -54.07
N THR A 85 -13.56 -0.61 -55.35
CA THR A 85 -12.65 0.16 -56.20
C THR A 85 -13.43 1.24 -56.94
N MET A 86 -13.08 2.50 -56.70
CA MET A 86 -13.60 3.60 -57.49
C MET A 86 -12.92 3.64 -58.86
N ALA A 87 -13.71 3.77 -59.92
CA ALA A 87 -13.22 3.90 -61.29
C ALA A 87 -13.93 5.06 -62.00
N ASP A 88 -13.31 5.59 -63.05
CA ASP A 88 -13.83 6.67 -63.90
C ASP A 88 -14.20 7.98 -63.19
N PHE A 89 -13.61 8.25 -62.02
CA PHE A 89 -13.74 9.53 -61.32
C PHE A 89 -12.80 10.59 -61.91
N HIS A 90 -13.27 11.85 -61.96
CA HIS A 90 -12.54 12.97 -62.57
C HIS A 90 -11.18 13.26 -61.89
N ARG A 91 -11.08 13.00 -60.59
CA ARG A 91 -9.85 13.14 -59.81
C ARG A 91 -9.12 11.79 -59.78
N GLN A 92 -8.05 11.69 -60.57
CA GLN A 92 -7.42 10.39 -60.87
C GLN A 92 -6.81 9.67 -59.65
N ASP A 93 -6.35 10.41 -58.65
CA ASP A 93 -5.82 9.87 -57.39
C ASP A 93 -6.89 9.17 -56.52
N GLN A 94 -8.18 9.47 -56.73
CA GLN A 94 -9.30 8.83 -56.04
C GLN A 94 -9.80 7.56 -56.76
N ASN A 95 -9.31 7.23 -57.96
CA ASN A 95 -9.63 5.98 -58.64
C ASN A 95 -8.83 4.80 -58.05
N ARG A 96 -9.13 4.47 -56.79
CA ARG A 96 -8.45 3.46 -55.98
C ARG A 96 -9.42 2.70 -55.09
N GLU A 97 -8.92 1.72 -54.36
CA GLU A 97 -9.71 0.94 -53.41
C GLU A 97 -10.00 1.73 -52.13
N HIS A 98 -11.25 1.64 -51.68
CA HIS A 98 -11.78 2.32 -50.51
C HIS A 98 -12.52 1.33 -49.62
N THR A 99 -12.47 1.57 -48.31
CA THR A 99 -13.20 0.81 -47.29
C THR A 99 -14.32 1.67 -46.73
N ILE A 100 -15.55 1.16 -46.75
CA ILE A 100 -16.73 1.87 -46.22
C ILE A 100 -16.71 1.85 -44.70
N VAL A 101 -16.73 3.03 -44.09
CA VAL A 101 -16.71 3.23 -42.63
C VAL A 101 -18.05 3.72 -42.06
N LYS A 102 -18.94 4.19 -42.93
CA LYS A 102 -20.31 4.60 -42.61
C LYS A 102 -21.16 4.42 -43.86
N ILE A 103 -22.37 3.90 -43.70
CA ILE A 103 -23.33 3.80 -44.78
C ILE A 103 -24.73 4.02 -44.22
N SER A 104 -25.57 4.72 -44.98
CA SER A 104 -26.97 4.95 -44.67
C SER A 104 -27.78 4.55 -45.88
N TYR A 105 -28.73 3.65 -45.68
CA TYR A 105 -29.60 3.13 -46.73
C TYR A 105 -30.94 3.85 -46.66
N GLN A 106 -31.42 4.28 -47.82
CA GLN A 106 -32.76 4.79 -47.99
C GLN A 106 -33.48 3.86 -48.97
N MET A 107 -34.56 3.25 -48.49
CA MET A 107 -35.36 2.31 -49.24
C MET A 107 -36.82 2.70 -49.14
N SER A 108 -37.48 2.89 -50.27
CA SER A 108 -38.92 3.10 -50.36
C SER A 108 -39.53 1.99 -51.22
N LEU A 109 -40.58 1.36 -50.71
CA LEU A 109 -41.37 0.40 -51.48
C LEU A 109 -42.70 1.04 -51.86
N GLY A 110 -42.90 1.22 -53.16
CA GLY A 110 -44.19 1.63 -53.71
C GLY A 110 -45.12 0.44 -53.85
N GLY A 111 -45.94 0.14 -52.84
CA GLY A 111 -47.12 -0.70 -53.00
C GLY A 111 -47.43 -1.67 -51.85
N TYR A 112 -48.55 -1.43 -51.18
CA TYR A 112 -49.39 -2.49 -50.61
C TYR A 112 -50.66 -2.50 -51.46
N GLU A 113 -50.76 -3.32 -52.51
CA GLU A 113 -52.07 -3.71 -53.05
C GLU A 113 -52.03 -4.96 -53.95
N ALA A 114 -53.12 -5.71 -53.88
CA ALA A 114 -53.31 -7.04 -54.43
C ALA A 114 -53.96 -6.96 -55.82
N GLU A 115 -53.22 -6.60 -56.88
CA GLU A 115 -53.65 -6.88 -58.26
C GLU A 115 -52.48 -6.83 -59.26
N ASP A 116 -52.54 -7.77 -60.21
CA ASP A 116 -51.43 -8.39 -60.94
C ASP A 116 -50.93 -7.58 -62.16
N SER A 117 -50.55 -6.30 -62.00
CA SER A 117 -50.00 -5.55 -63.17
C SER A 117 -49.07 -4.35 -62.93
N SER A 118 -48.40 -4.23 -61.77
CA SER A 118 -47.16 -3.44 -61.70
C SER A 118 -46.25 -3.94 -60.57
N THR A 119 -45.06 -4.43 -60.92
CA THR A 119 -43.99 -4.66 -59.95
C THR A 119 -43.66 -3.31 -59.31
N GLY A 120 -44.04 -3.10 -58.05
CA GLY A 120 -43.71 -1.89 -57.31
C GLY A 120 -42.22 -1.58 -57.42
N GLU A 121 -41.89 -0.43 -57.99
CA GLU A 121 -40.50 0.00 -58.17
C GLU A 121 -39.88 0.22 -56.78
N VAL A 122 -38.84 -0.56 -56.46
CA VAL A 122 -38.08 -0.40 -55.22
C VAL A 122 -37.09 0.72 -55.44
N ASP A 123 -37.39 1.89 -54.87
CA ASP A 123 -36.45 3.00 -54.83
C ASP A 123 -35.40 2.70 -53.75
N TYR A 124 -34.14 2.57 -54.18
CA TYR A 124 -33.01 2.28 -53.32
C TYR A 124 -31.91 3.29 -53.61
N SER A 125 -31.45 3.95 -52.55
CA SER A 125 -30.24 4.74 -52.55
C SER A 125 -29.45 4.49 -51.27
N CYS A 126 -28.14 4.68 -51.32
CA CYS A 126 -27.30 4.69 -50.16
C CYS A 126 -26.30 5.85 -50.23
N SER A 127 -26.10 6.51 -49.11
CA SER A 127 -25.01 7.47 -48.92
C SER A 127 -23.96 6.81 -48.05
N PHE A 128 -22.69 6.90 -48.43
CA PHE A 128 -21.59 6.28 -47.70
C PHE A 128 -20.46 7.27 -47.42
N GLU A 129 -19.69 6.95 -46.39
CA GLU A 129 -18.37 7.52 -46.10
C GLU A 129 -17.35 6.38 -46.17
N ALA A 130 -16.21 6.64 -46.78
CA ALA A 130 -15.16 5.67 -46.96
C ALA A 130 -13.78 6.29 -46.71
N ILE A 131 -12.81 5.43 -46.42
CA ILE A 131 -11.39 5.77 -46.34
C ILE A 131 -10.62 5.00 -47.41
N PRO A 132 -9.45 5.45 -47.85
CA PRO A 132 -8.57 4.62 -48.69
C PRO A 132 -8.25 3.30 -47.99
N SER A 133 -8.28 2.17 -48.70
CA SER A 133 -8.04 0.85 -48.08
C SER A 133 -6.63 0.67 -47.51
N ALA A 134 -5.67 1.45 -48.02
CA ALA A 134 -4.31 1.53 -47.48
C ALA A 134 -4.24 2.18 -46.08
N GLY A 135 -5.26 2.94 -45.68
CA GLY A 135 -5.37 3.54 -44.35
C GLY A 135 -5.86 2.54 -43.31
N VAL A 136 -5.28 2.60 -42.09
CA VAL A 136 -5.73 1.77 -40.97
C VAL A 136 -6.91 2.44 -40.28
N PHE A 137 -8.05 1.75 -40.23
CA PHE A 137 -9.20 2.21 -39.45
C PHE A 137 -9.06 1.86 -37.96
N ARG A 138 -9.33 2.84 -37.10
CA ARG A 138 -9.57 2.65 -35.67
C ARG A 138 -10.85 3.38 -35.28
N THR A 139 -11.64 2.75 -34.41
CA THR A 139 -12.88 3.32 -33.89
C THR A 139 -12.59 4.45 -32.92
N GLU A 140 -13.41 5.50 -32.99
CA GLU A 140 -13.35 6.58 -32.02
C GLU A 140 -13.78 6.15 -30.62
N ARG A 141 -13.09 6.64 -29.58
CA ARG A 141 -13.43 6.37 -28.17
C ARG A 141 -14.57 7.26 -27.65
N THR A 142 -15.77 7.06 -28.17
CA THR A 142 -16.96 7.80 -27.71
C THR A 142 -17.61 7.22 -26.45
N THR A 143 -17.40 5.93 -26.18
CA THR A 143 -17.95 5.26 -24.99
C THR A 143 -17.28 5.80 -23.72
N PRO A 144 -18.04 6.37 -22.77
CA PRO A 144 -17.48 6.88 -21.52
C PRO A 144 -16.78 5.78 -20.73
N ALA A 145 -15.59 6.07 -20.22
CA ALA A 145 -14.90 5.16 -19.33
C ALA A 145 -15.64 5.05 -17.98
N PRO A 146 -15.77 3.85 -17.39
CA PRO A 146 -16.26 3.69 -16.03
C PRO A 146 -15.39 4.50 -15.05
N TYR A 147 -16.04 5.22 -14.13
CA TYR A 147 -15.36 6.12 -13.21
C TYR A 147 -15.94 5.99 -11.80
N ILE A 148 -15.07 5.71 -10.83
CA ILE A 148 -15.41 5.69 -9.40
C ILE A 148 -15.21 7.10 -8.84
N ARG A 149 -16.30 7.70 -8.36
CA ARG A 149 -16.32 9.12 -7.94
C ARG A 149 -15.66 9.40 -6.59
N GLY A 150 -15.41 8.38 -5.78
CA GLY A 150 -14.85 8.55 -4.44
C GLY A 150 -14.45 7.23 -3.81
N PRO A 151 -13.82 7.29 -2.63
CA PRO A 151 -13.39 6.09 -1.92
C PRO A 151 -14.57 5.18 -1.58
N GLN A 152 -14.28 3.88 -1.52
CA GLN A 152 -15.21 2.85 -1.07
C GLN A 152 -14.53 2.00 0.00
N THR A 153 -15.30 1.27 0.80
CA THR A 153 -14.72 0.29 1.72
C THR A 153 -14.70 -1.11 1.13
N ALA A 154 -13.77 -1.93 1.61
CA ALA A 154 -13.63 -3.33 1.23
C ALA A 154 -13.10 -4.14 2.42
N ILE A 155 -13.32 -5.46 2.40
CA ILE A 155 -12.80 -6.37 3.42
C ILE A 155 -11.53 -7.03 2.90
N VAL A 156 -10.49 -7.09 3.73
CA VAL A 156 -9.24 -7.78 3.39
C VAL A 156 -9.48 -9.29 3.38
N VAL A 157 -8.99 -9.96 2.34
CA VAL A 157 -9.15 -11.40 2.12
C VAL A 157 -7.81 -12.06 1.83
N GLY A 158 -7.74 -13.36 2.04
CA GLY A 158 -6.53 -14.15 1.85
C GLY A 158 -6.85 -15.63 1.70
N LYS A 159 -5.80 -16.46 1.71
CA LYS A 159 -5.94 -17.91 1.75
C LYS A 159 -6.66 -18.34 3.03
N GLU A 160 -7.33 -19.47 2.95
CA GLU A 160 -7.96 -20.11 4.11
C GLU A 160 -6.94 -20.30 5.24
N GLU A 161 -7.41 -20.15 6.48
CA GLU A 161 -6.61 -20.27 7.73
C GLU A 161 -5.45 -19.27 7.88
N LYS A 162 -5.33 -18.26 7.02
CA LYS A 162 -4.29 -17.22 7.13
C LYS A 162 -4.85 -15.91 7.68
N GLU A 163 -4.37 -15.51 8.87
CA GLU A 163 -4.66 -14.19 9.44
C GLU A 163 -4.03 -13.05 8.62
N ILE A 164 -2.88 -13.31 7.98
CA ILE A 164 -2.14 -12.34 7.17
C ILE A 164 -1.85 -12.94 5.80
N TRP A 165 -2.25 -12.22 4.75
CA TRP A 165 -1.98 -12.58 3.36
C TRP A 165 -1.43 -11.38 2.60
N THR A 166 -0.10 -11.35 2.42
CA THR A 166 0.62 -10.24 1.80
C THR A 166 1.79 -10.73 0.95
N ASP A 167 2.25 -9.89 0.02
CA ASP A 167 3.42 -10.15 -0.80
C ASP A 167 4.63 -9.30 -0.36
N MET A 168 5.73 -9.40 -1.10
CA MET A 168 6.99 -8.69 -0.78
C MET A 168 6.87 -7.15 -0.77
N HIS A 169 5.80 -6.58 -1.33
CA HIS A 169 5.57 -5.14 -1.37
C HIS A 169 4.59 -4.68 -0.28
N GLY A 170 4.16 -5.57 0.60
CA GLY A 170 3.15 -5.26 1.63
C GLY A 170 1.76 -5.01 1.02
N ARG A 171 1.47 -5.55 -0.17
CA ARG A 171 0.14 -5.48 -0.79
C ARG A 171 -0.78 -6.52 -0.17
N VAL A 172 -2.09 -6.26 -0.19
CA VAL A 172 -3.11 -7.22 0.27
C VAL A 172 -4.16 -7.43 -0.80
N LYS A 173 -5.00 -8.44 -0.64
CA LYS A 173 -6.18 -8.65 -1.49
C LYS A 173 -7.44 -8.25 -0.73
N VAL A 174 -8.44 -7.80 -1.48
CA VAL A 174 -9.70 -7.30 -0.92
C VAL A 174 -10.91 -7.90 -1.63
N LYS A 175 -12.04 -7.95 -0.93
CA LYS A 175 -13.38 -8.22 -1.47
C LYS A 175 -14.22 -6.95 -1.37
N PHE A 176 -14.72 -6.49 -2.51
CA PHE A 176 -15.62 -5.35 -2.56
C PHE A 176 -17.06 -5.77 -2.26
N PRO A 177 -17.88 -4.92 -1.61
CA PRO A 177 -19.27 -5.23 -1.30
C PRO A 177 -20.16 -5.49 -2.53
N TRP A 178 -19.79 -4.94 -3.68
CA TRP A 178 -20.52 -5.11 -4.94
C TRP A 178 -20.06 -6.33 -5.75
N ASP A 179 -18.99 -7.03 -5.33
CA ASP A 179 -18.57 -8.25 -6.00
C ASP A 179 -19.48 -9.42 -5.61
N ARG A 180 -20.31 -9.83 -6.58
CA ARG A 180 -21.34 -10.86 -6.41
C ARG A 180 -20.83 -12.30 -6.56
N LYS A 181 -19.54 -12.50 -6.80
CA LYS A 181 -18.96 -13.86 -6.81
C LYS A 181 -19.03 -14.45 -5.40
N ASP A 182 -19.37 -15.74 -5.30
CA ASP A 182 -19.53 -16.41 -4.00
C ASP A 182 -18.19 -16.62 -3.26
N THR A 183 -17.07 -16.57 -3.97
CA THR A 183 -15.74 -16.74 -3.37
C THR A 183 -15.29 -15.47 -2.65
N THR A 184 -14.84 -15.64 -1.41
CA THR A 184 -14.24 -14.59 -0.55
C THR A 184 -12.89 -15.10 -0.06
N ASP A 185 -11.96 -15.23 -1.02
CA ASP A 185 -10.64 -15.85 -0.84
C ASP A 185 -9.55 -15.03 -1.56
N GLU A 186 -8.35 -15.59 -1.70
CA GLU A 186 -7.21 -14.96 -2.38
C GLU A 186 -7.43 -14.71 -3.89
N THR A 187 -8.54 -15.14 -4.50
CA THR A 187 -8.85 -14.90 -5.91
C THR A 187 -9.79 -13.71 -6.13
N SER A 188 -10.28 -13.10 -5.03
CA SER A 188 -11.28 -12.02 -5.07
C SER A 188 -10.81 -10.76 -5.81
N SER A 189 -9.51 -10.45 -5.79
CA SER A 189 -8.94 -9.28 -6.47
C SER A 189 -7.46 -9.43 -6.81
N CYS A 190 -6.93 -8.44 -7.52
CA CYS A 190 -5.50 -8.23 -7.68
C CYS A 190 -4.85 -7.81 -6.35
N TRP A 191 -3.52 -7.82 -6.30
CA TRP A 191 -2.78 -7.20 -5.21
C TRP A 191 -3.00 -5.69 -5.18
N VAL A 192 -3.40 -5.16 -4.02
CA VAL A 192 -3.69 -3.75 -3.79
C VAL A 192 -2.65 -3.17 -2.84
N ARG A 193 -2.00 -2.07 -3.25
CA ARG A 193 -1.03 -1.35 -2.40
C ARG A 193 -1.72 -0.70 -1.22
N VAL A 194 -1.03 -0.65 -0.09
CA VAL A 194 -1.50 -0.06 1.15
C VAL A 194 -0.69 1.18 1.46
N ALA A 195 -1.35 2.33 1.58
CA ALA A 195 -0.73 3.56 2.06
C ALA A 195 -0.20 3.34 3.48
N GLN A 196 1.05 3.74 3.71
CA GLN A 196 1.71 3.67 5.01
C GLN A 196 1.84 5.07 5.59
N VAL A 197 1.93 5.15 6.93
CA VAL A 197 2.15 6.43 7.63
C VAL A 197 3.50 7.05 7.25
N TRP A 198 4.52 6.23 7.00
CA TRP A 198 5.85 6.68 6.59
C TRP A 198 6.54 5.59 5.76
N ALA A 199 7.00 5.89 4.54
CA ALA A 199 7.63 4.90 3.66
C ALA A 199 8.88 5.47 2.97
N GLY A 200 10.04 4.93 3.32
CA GLY A 200 11.34 5.23 2.71
C GLY A 200 12.00 3.99 2.10
N GLN A 201 13.18 4.18 1.51
CA GLN A 201 13.94 3.09 0.90
C GLN A 201 14.57 2.19 1.97
N GLY A 202 13.87 1.14 2.38
CA GLY A 202 14.33 0.18 3.40
C GLY A 202 14.11 0.65 4.86
N TRP A 203 13.29 1.67 5.07
CA TRP A 203 12.99 2.23 6.40
C TRP A 203 11.60 2.88 6.41
N GLY A 204 10.95 2.98 7.56
CA GLY A 204 9.63 3.61 7.71
C GLY A 204 8.71 2.85 8.68
N ALA A 205 7.42 3.13 8.58
CA ALA A 205 6.36 2.43 9.31
C ALA A 205 5.68 1.42 8.38
N LEU A 206 5.49 0.19 8.87
CA LEU A 206 4.77 -0.86 8.15
C LEU A 206 3.72 -1.48 9.06
N HIS A 207 2.46 -1.30 8.70
CA HIS A 207 1.36 -2.07 9.27
C HIS A 207 0.65 -2.76 8.11
N VAL A 208 0.55 -4.08 8.13
CA VAL A 208 -0.14 -4.85 7.09
C VAL A 208 -1.59 -5.10 7.54
N PRO A 209 -2.61 -4.78 6.72
CA PRO A 209 -3.99 -5.15 7.00
C PRO A 209 -4.15 -6.67 7.11
N ARG A 210 -4.84 -7.14 8.15
CA ARG A 210 -5.13 -8.57 8.35
C ARG A 210 -6.43 -8.97 7.66
N VAL A 211 -6.55 -10.26 7.33
CA VAL A 211 -7.78 -10.83 6.78
C VAL A 211 -8.96 -10.53 7.72
N GLY A 212 -10.09 -10.11 7.16
CA GLY A 212 -11.30 -9.72 7.91
C GLY A 212 -11.35 -8.24 8.32
N GLN A 213 -10.26 -7.48 8.21
CA GLN A 213 -10.27 -6.05 8.50
C GLN A 213 -10.90 -5.23 7.37
N GLU A 214 -11.60 -4.14 7.74
CA GLU A 214 -12.16 -3.19 6.78
C GLU A 214 -11.15 -2.09 6.43
N VAL A 215 -11.00 -1.85 5.13
CA VAL A 215 -10.08 -0.86 4.56
C VAL A 215 -10.82 0.12 3.65
N ILE A 216 -10.31 1.35 3.57
CA ILE A 216 -10.75 2.35 2.60
C ILE A 216 -9.90 2.20 1.34
N VAL A 217 -10.56 1.99 0.22
CA VAL A 217 -9.96 1.83 -1.11
C VAL A 217 -10.32 3.03 -1.99
N GLU A 218 -9.29 3.72 -2.45
CA GLU A 218 -9.38 4.72 -3.51
C GLU A 218 -8.97 4.13 -4.86
N PHE A 219 -9.30 4.84 -5.93
CA PHE A 219 -9.03 4.44 -7.30
C PHE A 219 -8.26 5.55 -7.98
N ILE A 220 -7.00 5.29 -8.37
CA ILE A 220 -6.13 6.29 -8.99
C ILE A 220 -6.77 6.78 -10.28
N ASP A 221 -6.93 8.09 -10.43
CA ASP A 221 -7.65 8.75 -11.53
C ASP A 221 -9.12 8.30 -11.66
N GLY A 222 -9.72 7.80 -10.58
CA GLY A 222 -11.08 7.22 -10.55
C GLY A 222 -11.22 5.94 -11.36
N ASN A 223 -10.13 5.33 -11.81
CA ASN A 223 -10.14 4.13 -12.65
C ASN A 223 -10.39 2.86 -11.80
N PRO A 224 -11.50 2.12 -12.02
CA PRO A 224 -11.80 0.90 -11.24
C PRO A 224 -10.70 -0.17 -11.27
N ASN A 225 -9.82 -0.13 -12.27
CA ASN A 225 -8.71 -1.07 -12.43
C ASN A 225 -7.44 -0.68 -11.64
N ARG A 226 -7.45 0.45 -10.91
CA ARG A 226 -6.27 0.95 -10.18
C ARG A 226 -6.58 1.23 -8.70
N PRO A 227 -6.96 0.19 -7.93
CA PRO A 227 -7.24 0.35 -6.52
C PRO A 227 -5.95 0.65 -5.72
N ILE A 228 -6.10 1.44 -4.65
CA ILE A 228 -5.08 1.68 -3.63
C ILE A 228 -5.78 1.85 -2.28
N ILE A 229 -5.31 1.16 -1.24
CA ILE A 229 -5.83 1.31 0.11
C ILE A 229 -5.24 2.57 0.73
N THR A 230 -6.07 3.49 1.20
CA THR A 230 -5.64 4.78 1.77
C THR A 230 -5.96 4.91 3.26
N GLY A 231 -6.77 4.02 3.82
CA GLY A 231 -7.15 4.09 5.22
C GLY A 231 -7.71 2.78 5.76
N ARG A 232 -8.02 2.80 7.05
CA ARG A 232 -8.63 1.71 7.80
C ARG A 232 -9.72 2.28 8.69
N VAL A 233 -10.74 1.48 8.96
CA VAL A 233 -11.85 1.89 9.81
C VAL A 233 -12.21 0.77 10.77
N TYR A 234 -12.60 1.14 11.98
CA TYR A 234 -13.31 0.26 12.90
C TYR A 234 -14.78 0.15 12.50
N ASN A 235 -15.40 -0.98 12.81
CA ASN A 235 -16.81 -1.26 12.56
C ASN A 235 -17.40 -2.11 13.70
N GLY A 236 -18.64 -2.61 13.53
CA GLY A 236 -19.32 -3.36 14.58
C GLY A 236 -18.66 -4.69 14.96
N ASP A 237 -17.90 -5.29 14.05
CA ASP A 237 -17.17 -6.55 14.28
C ASP A 237 -15.72 -6.27 14.72
N ASN A 238 -15.07 -5.31 14.06
CA ASN A 238 -13.73 -4.82 14.38
C ASN A 238 -13.84 -3.54 15.21
N MET A 239 -14.06 -3.70 16.52
CA MET A 239 -14.19 -2.58 17.45
C MET A 239 -12.85 -1.89 17.75
N SER A 240 -12.93 -0.63 18.20
CA SER A 240 -11.79 0.12 18.74
C SER A 240 -11.10 -0.64 19.88
N PRO A 241 -9.75 -0.56 20.03
CA PRO A 241 -9.01 -1.18 21.12
C PRO A 241 -9.39 -0.64 22.51
N TYR A 242 -9.98 0.55 22.56
CA TYR A 242 -10.41 1.24 23.79
C TYR A 242 -11.94 1.38 23.81
N SER A 243 -12.52 1.22 25.00
CA SER A 243 -13.96 1.25 25.24
C SER A 243 -14.53 2.67 25.05
N LEU A 244 -14.90 3.01 23.83
CA LEU A 244 -15.49 4.31 23.50
C LEU A 244 -17.02 4.34 23.77
N PRO A 245 -17.57 5.49 24.19
CA PRO A 245 -16.91 6.79 24.37
C PRO A 245 -16.22 6.97 25.74
N GLY A 246 -16.22 5.96 26.62
CA GLY A 246 -15.68 6.08 27.99
C GLY A 246 -14.19 6.42 28.05
N SER A 247 -13.39 5.84 27.16
CA SER A 247 -11.94 6.06 27.04
C SER A 247 -11.58 7.12 25.97
N ALA A 248 -12.38 8.18 25.82
CA ALA A 248 -12.16 9.18 24.75
C ALA A 248 -10.84 9.96 24.87
N THR A 249 -10.20 9.97 26.03
CA THR A 249 -8.89 10.59 26.29
C THR A 249 -7.71 9.66 26.05
N GLN A 250 -7.97 8.38 25.71
CA GLN A 250 -6.93 7.41 25.43
C GLN A 250 -6.58 7.38 23.94
N SER A 251 -5.29 7.28 23.65
CA SER A 251 -4.76 7.11 22.30
C SER A 251 -3.59 6.14 22.31
N GLY A 252 -3.29 5.48 21.19
CA GLY A 252 -2.18 4.53 21.15
C GLY A 252 -2.18 3.58 19.97
N ILE A 253 -1.24 2.64 20.02
CA ILE A 253 -1.08 1.55 19.06
C ILE A 253 -1.07 0.25 19.85
N LYS A 254 -2.07 -0.59 19.61
CA LYS A 254 -2.19 -1.93 20.18
C LYS A 254 -2.13 -2.97 19.07
N SER A 255 -1.21 -3.91 19.20
CA SER A 255 -1.06 -5.03 18.27
C SER A 255 -1.81 -6.27 18.78
N ARG A 256 -1.68 -7.39 18.07
CA ARG A 256 -2.22 -8.70 18.46
C ARG A 256 -1.20 -9.75 18.03
N SER A 257 -0.86 -10.70 18.90
CA SER A 257 -0.01 -11.83 18.51
C SER A 257 -0.63 -12.59 17.32
N THR A 258 0.21 -13.25 16.54
CA THR A 258 -0.22 -14.00 15.34
C THR A 258 0.78 -15.14 15.11
N GLU A 259 0.36 -16.32 14.64
CA GLU A 259 -1.03 -16.79 14.47
C GLU A 259 -1.67 -17.14 15.84
N GLU A 260 -2.99 -17.22 15.92
CA GLU A 260 -3.77 -17.70 17.10
C GLU A 260 -3.68 -16.81 18.35
N GLY A 261 -3.43 -15.51 18.20
CA GLY A 261 -3.39 -14.57 19.33
C GLY A 261 -4.76 -14.36 19.97
N THR A 262 -4.82 -14.41 21.31
CA THR A 262 -6.03 -14.09 22.07
C THR A 262 -6.07 -12.63 22.48
N ASP A 263 -7.14 -12.21 23.16
CA ASP A 263 -7.28 -10.84 23.66
C ASP A 263 -6.21 -10.40 24.65
N GLU A 264 -5.57 -11.35 25.31
CA GLU A 264 -4.50 -11.13 26.27
C GLU A 264 -3.13 -10.96 25.61
N ASN A 265 -2.94 -11.44 24.38
CA ASN A 265 -1.63 -11.46 23.73
C ASN A 265 -1.43 -10.25 22.81
N PHE A 266 -0.71 -9.23 23.28
CA PHE A 266 -0.49 -8.01 22.51
C PHE A 266 0.77 -7.25 22.93
N ASN A 267 1.28 -6.41 22.04
CA ASN A 267 2.19 -5.31 22.40
C ASN A 267 1.43 -3.99 22.28
N GLU A 268 1.68 -3.04 23.19
CA GLU A 268 0.96 -1.77 23.25
C GLU A 268 1.87 -0.60 23.64
N ILE A 269 1.65 0.55 22.98
CA ILE A 269 2.06 1.86 23.46
C ILE A 269 0.79 2.71 23.54
N ARG A 270 0.42 3.15 24.75
CA ARG A 270 -0.80 3.93 25.03
C ARG A 270 -0.47 5.20 25.79
N PHE A 271 -1.19 6.26 25.46
CA PHE A 271 -1.21 7.54 26.13
C PHE A 271 -2.61 7.78 26.72
N GLU A 272 -2.67 8.16 27.98
CA GLU A 272 -3.86 8.69 28.65
C GLU A 272 -3.65 10.19 28.85
N ASP A 273 -4.54 10.99 28.25
CA ASP A 273 -4.49 12.46 28.31
C ASP A 273 -5.52 13.04 29.30
N LEU A 274 -6.15 12.21 30.13
CA LEU A 274 -7.02 12.68 31.20
C LEU A 274 -6.21 13.47 32.23
N LYS A 275 -6.55 14.76 32.35
CA LYS A 275 -5.85 15.69 33.24
C LYS A 275 -5.77 15.17 34.69
N ASP A 276 -4.58 15.30 35.27
CA ASP A 276 -4.24 14.86 36.63
C ASP A 276 -4.31 13.32 36.81
N SER A 277 -4.33 12.58 35.69
CA SER A 277 -4.35 11.11 35.59
C SER A 277 -3.61 10.64 34.33
N GLU A 278 -2.67 11.44 33.84
CA GLU A 278 -1.93 11.17 32.62
C GLU A 278 -1.04 9.93 32.80
N GLU A 279 -0.99 9.08 31.77
CA GLU A 279 -0.21 7.84 31.77
C GLU A 279 0.41 7.59 30.40
N MET A 280 1.67 7.15 30.39
CA MET A 280 2.24 6.43 29.26
C MET A 280 2.40 4.96 29.65
N TYR A 281 1.70 4.07 28.93
CA TYR A 281 1.76 2.63 29.15
C TYR A 281 2.49 1.95 28.00
N ILE A 282 3.53 1.17 28.35
CA ILE A 282 4.29 0.35 27.40
C ILE A 282 4.15 -1.11 27.84
N HIS A 283 3.61 -1.95 26.98
CA HIS A 283 3.47 -3.38 27.21
C HIS A 283 4.15 -4.17 26.11
N ALA A 284 5.03 -5.09 26.51
CA ALA A 284 5.66 -6.06 25.64
C ALA A 284 5.19 -7.46 26.05
N GLU A 285 4.60 -8.20 25.11
CA GLU A 285 4.04 -9.53 25.38
C GLU A 285 5.10 -10.54 25.82
N LYS A 286 6.34 -10.37 25.34
CA LYS A 286 7.41 -11.33 25.54
C LYS A 286 8.74 -10.67 25.92
N ASP A 287 9.47 -10.17 24.93
CA ASP A 287 10.79 -9.60 25.12
C ASP A 287 10.75 -8.09 24.83
N GLN A 288 11.27 -7.27 25.75
CA GLN A 288 11.51 -5.84 25.53
C GLN A 288 13.01 -5.58 25.49
N ASN A 289 13.52 -5.23 24.31
CA ASN A 289 14.92 -4.85 24.12
C ASN A 289 15.02 -3.33 23.94
N THR A 290 15.92 -2.69 24.69
CA THR A 290 16.25 -1.27 24.54
C THR A 290 17.73 -1.14 24.22
N VAL A 291 18.06 -0.53 23.08
CA VAL A 291 19.44 -0.29 22.64
C VAL A 291 19.62 1.21 22.44
N VAL A 292 20.61 1.78 23.14
CA VAL A 292 20.94 3.21 23.07
C VAL A 292 22.41 3.32 22.71
N GLU A 293 22.70 3.92 21.55
CA GLU A 293 24.06 3.96 20.98
C GLU A 293 24.98 5.00 21.64
N ASN A 294 24.43 5.90 22.47
CA ASN A 294 25.20 6.94 23.13
C ASN A 294 24.78 7.06 24.61
N ASP A 295 23.94 8.06 24.94
CA ASP A 295 23.58 8.36 26.33
C ASP A 295 22.11 8.08 26.59
N GLN A 296 21.81 7.43 27.73
CA GLN A 296 20.45 7.28 28.26
C GLN A 296 20.32 8.06 29.57
N SER A 297 19.31 8.91 29.67
CA SER A 297 18.95 9.64 30.89
C SER A 297 17.54 9.28 31.34
N THR A 298 17.36 9.10 32.65
CA THR A 298 16.05 8.89 33.28
C THR A 298 15.92 9.85 34.46
N ASP A 299 14.86 10.65 34.47
CA ASP A 299 14.51 11.56 35.55
C ASP A 299 13.09 11.25 36.01
N VAL A 300 12.91 11.02 37.32
CA VAL A 300 11.63 10.64 37.92
C VAL A 300 11.33 11.64 39.02
N GLY A 301 10.27 12.44 38.84
CA GLY A 301 9.92 13.53 39.77
C GLY A 301 9.30 13.08 41.09
N ASN A 302 8.95 11.80 41.22
CA ASN A 302 8.43 11.19 42.44
C ASN A 302 9.06 9.79 42.60
N ASP A 303 8.26 8.73 42.69
CA ASP A 303 8.76 7.38 43.01
C ASP A 303 9.07 6.52 41.77
N GLN A 304 10.11 5.70 41.86
CA GLN A 304 10.40 4.63 40.90
C GLN A 304 10.33 3.26 41.59
N THR A 305 9.54 2.35 41.04
CA THR A 305 9.48 0.94 41.49
C THR A 305 9.97 0.03 40.36
N ILE A 306 10.86 -0.91 40.69
CA ILE A 306 11.37 -1.92 39.75
C ILE A 306 11.14 -3.30 40.35
N HIS A 307 10.35 -4.13 39.67
CA HIS A 307 10.09 -5.51 40.06
C HIS A 307 10.64 -6.48 39.02
N VAL A 308 11.54 -7.37 39.42
CA VAL A 308 12.13 -8.40 38.57
C VAL A 308 11.89 -9.75 39.21
N VAL A 309 11.08 -10.60 38.56
CA VAL A 309 10.65 -11.91 39.11
C VAL A 309 11.81 -12.92 39.18
N LYS A 310 12.75 -12.82 38.24
CA LYS A 310 13.90 -13.72 38.15
C LYS A 310 15.19 -12.96 38.42
N ASN A 311 16.03 -12.80 37.40
CA ASN A 311 17.40 -12.31 37.57
C ASN A 311 17.54 -10.91 36.96
N ARG A 312 18.20 -10.01 37.69
CA ARG A 312 18.71 -8.75 37.16
C ARG A 312 20.24 -8.85 37.08
N ASN A 313 20.78 -8.75 35.87
CA ASN A 313 22.22 -8.68 35.64
C ASN A 313 22.57 -7.26 35.20
N GLU A 314 23.59 -6.68 35.80
CA GLU A 314 24.04 -5.31 35.53
C GLU A 314 25.55 -5.35 35.31
N ASN A 315 26.02 -4.98 34.12
CA ASN A 315 27.44 -4.85 33.81
C ASN A 315 27.74 -3.39 33.49
N ILE A 316 28.70 -2.81 34.21
CA ILE A 316 29.18 -1.44 33.99
C ILE A 316 30.68 -1.54 33.77
N ASP A 317 31.12 -1.32 32.53
CA ASP A 317 32.54 -1.39 32.17
C ASP A 317 33.33 -0.18 32.69
N GLY A 318 32.64 0.96 32.84
CA GLY A 318 33.18 2.18 33.43
C GLY A 318 32.95 2.26 34.94
N SER A 319 32.66 3.46 35.42
CA SER A 319 32.36 3.71 36.83
C SER A 319 30.86 3.67 37.12
N ARG A 320 30.47 3.10 38.26
CA ARG A 320 29.13 3.27 38.85
C ARG A 320 29.21 4.20 40.06
N THR A 321 28.42 5.27 40.06
CA THR A 321 28.22 6.14 41.23
C THR A 321 26.76 6.07 41.64
N LEU A 322 26.51 5.81 42.93
CA LEU A 322 25.17 5.84 43.52
C LEU A 322 25.18 6.84 44.67
N VAL A 323 24.32 7.85 44.59
CA VAL A 323 24.10 8.82 45.66
C VAL A 323 22.67 8.63 46.15
N VAL A 324 22.52 8.34 47.44
CA VAL A 324 21.22 8.25 48.12
C VAL A 324 21.20 9.39 49.13
N GLY A 325 20.21 10.29 49.01
CA GLY A 325 20.15 11.51 49.83
C GLY A 325 19.77 11.27 51.29
N GLU A 326 19.03 10.19 51.54
CA GLU A 326 18.57 9.79 52.88
C GLU A 326 18.98 8.35 53.19
N GLU A 327 18.02 7.44 53.35
CA GLU A 327 18.25 6.05 53.74
C GLU A 327 18.42 5.14 52.53
N LYS A 328 19.36 4.19 52.64
CA LYS A 328 19.46 3.04 51.75
C LYS A 328 19.27 1.77 52.56
N GLU A 329 18.17 1.08 52.34
CA GLU A 329 17.93 -0.27 52.88
C GLU A 329 18.19 -1.33 51.79
N GLU A 330 18.83 -2.44 52.17
CA GLU A 330 19.07 -3.57 51.28
C GLU A 330 18.87 -4.88 52.06
N THR A 331 17.85 -5.65 51.67
CA THR A 331 17.55 -6.96 52.28
C THR A 331 17.91 -8.08 51.31
N ILE A 332 18.77 -8.99 51.75
CA ILE A 332 19.20 -10.17 51.00
C ILE A 332 18.85 -11.42 51.81
N GLU A 333 17.85 -12.17 51.36
CA GLU A 333 17.43 -13.41 52.04
C GLU A 333 18.41 -14.58 51.81
N GLY A 334 19.15 -14.53 50.70
CA GLY A 334 20.20 -15.49 50.36
C GLY A 334 21.59 -15.06 50.83
N GLY A 335 22.61 -15.38 50.05
CA GLY A 335 23.99 -14.95 50.30
C GLY A 335 24.34 -13.65 49.55
N LYS A 336 25.16 -12.80 50.17
CA LYS A 336 25.80 -11.65 49.53
C LYS A 336 27.30 -11.89 49.41
N THR A 337 27.83 -11.78 48.19
CA THR A 337 29.27 -11.88 47.91
C THR A 337 29.75 -10.59 47.25
N ILE A 338 30.81 -10.00 47.79
CA ILE A 338 31.48 -8.83 47.22
C ILE A 338 32.93 -9.23 46.91
N ASN A 339 33.32 -9.16 45.64
CA ASN A 339 34.68 -9.43 45.20
C ASN A 339 35.33 -8.13 44.71
N VAL A 340 36.35 -7.65 45.42
CA VAL A 340 37.13 -6.47 45.02
C VAL A 340 38.56 -6.91 44.73
N THR A 341 38.99 -6.78 43.47
CA THR A 341 40.35 -7.17 43.04
C THR A 341 41.37 -6.06 43.30
N GLY A 342 40.93 -4.80 43.27
CA GLY A 342 41.72 -3.63 43.63
C GLY A 342 41.62 -3.29 45.12
N GLY A 343 41.78 -2.01 45.45
CA GLY A 343 41.54 -1.51 46.80
C GLY A 343 40.06 -1.43 47.13
N HIS A 344 39.71 -1.72 48.39
CA HIS A 344 38.40 -1.46 48.97
C HIS A 344 38.57 -0.44 50.10
N GLU A 345 37.88 0.69 50.01
CA GLU A 345 37.81 1.71 51.05
C GLU A 345 36.35 1.89 51.45
N GLU A 346 36.08 1.70 52.74
CA GLU A 346 34.78 1.99 53.35
C GLU A 346 35.00 3.04 54.44
N THR A 347 34.34 4.19 54.31
CA THR A 347 34.41 5.27 55.29
C THR A 347 33.07 5.45 55.95
N ILE A 348 33.02 5.30 57.28
CA ILE A 348 31.82 5.48 58.09
C ILE A 348 32.11 6.61 59.08
N LYS A 349 31.41 7.74 58.92
CA LYS A 349 31.57 8.91 59.82
C LYS A 349 30.77 8.78 61.12
N GLY A 350 29.70 7.99 61.08
CA GLY A 350 28.85 7.70 62.23
C GLY A 350 29.26 6.42 62.94
N ALA A 351 28.33 5.84 63.69
CA ALA A 351 28.53 4.52 64.28
C ALA A 351 28.41 3.42 63.21
N MET A 352 29.30 2.44 63.27
CA MET A 352 29.17 1.16 62.56
C MET A 352 28.74 0.10 63.58
N ALA A 353 27.64 -0.60 63.31
CA ALA A 353 27.21 -1.76 64.07
C ALA A 353 27.20 -3.00 63.15
N VAL A 354 27.83 -4.08 63.60
CA VAL A 354 27.84 -5.36 62.89
C VAL A 354 27.36 -6.42 63.86
N ASP A 355 26.15 -6.94 63.63
CA ASP A 355 25.60 -8.06 64.37
C ASP A 355 25.76 -9.35 63.56
N VAL A 356 26.30 -10.40 64.17
CA VAL A 356 26.59 -11.68 63.53
C VAL A 356 26.05 -12.80 64.40
N GLY A 357 24.95 -13.42 63.96
CA GLY A 357 24.26 -14.46 64.72
C GLY A 357 25.02 -15.79 64.85
N GLU A 358 25.94 -16.08 63.92
CA GLU A 358 26.74 -17.31 63.94
C GLU A 358 28.24 -17.02 64.12
N SER A 359 28.99 -16.92 63.02
CA SER A 359 30.45 -16.76 63.07
C SER A 359 30.92 -15.64 62.16
N ARG A 360 31.85 -14.82 62.68
CA ARG A 360 32.60 -13.83 61.90
C ARG A 360 34.03 -14.31 61.73
N ASN A 361 34.42 -14.65 60.50
CA ASN A 361 35.79 -15.06 60.17
C ASN A 361 36.47 -13.95 59.35
N LEU A 362 37.62 -13.47 59.83
CA LEU A 362 38.48 -12.53 59.11
C LEU A 362 39.84 -13.18 58.87
N VAL A 363 40.26 -13.27 57.61
CA VAL A 363 41.57 -13.81 57.22
C VAL A 363 42.35 -12.72 56.50
N VAL A 364 43.50 -12.34 57.04
CA VAL A 364 44.37 -11.30 56.48
C VAL A 364 45.70 -11.93 56.07
N GLY A 365 46.01 -11.91 54.77
CA GLY A 365 47.18 -12.61 54.22
C GLY A 365 48.53 -11.92 54.46
N ALA A 366 48.54 -10.59 54.63
CA ALA A 366 49.76 -9.80 54.79
C ALA A 366 49.85 -9.13 56.18
N SER A 367 49.11 -8.05 56.41
CA SER A 367 49.12 -7.29 57.66
C SER A 367 47.77 -6.68 57.96
N SER A 368 47.36 -6.70 59.23
CA SER A 368 46.23 -5.93 59.75
C SER A 368 46.77 -4.89 60.72
N VAL A 369 46.33 -3.64 60.59
CA VAL A 369 46.66 -2.55 61.53
C VAL A 369 45.33 -1.91 61.94
N GLU A 370 45.10 -1.86 63.23
CA GLU A 370 43.94 -1.19 63.83
C GLU A 370 44.49 -0.10 64.76
N GLU A 371 44.16 1.16 64.45
CA GLU A 371 44.55 2.31 65.26
C GLU A 371 43.28 2.91 65.87
N ILE A 372 43.23 2.95 67.20
CA ILE A 372 42.11 3.47 67.98
C ILE A 372 42.63 4.72 68.68
N THR A 373 42.03 5.87 68.39
CA THR A 373 42.56 7.18 68.80
C THR A 373 42.03 7.71 70.13
N ASP A 374 41.07 7.01 70.77
CA ASP A 374 40.48 7.33 72.08
C ASP A 374 40.29 6.06 72.94
N ASP A 375 39.94 6.20 74.23
CA ASP A 375 39.87 5.09 75.20
C ASP A 375 38.85 3.99 74.81
N LEU A 376 39.34 2.76 74.69
CA LEU A 376 38.53 1.53 74.72
C LEU A 376 37.93 1.37 76.12
N THR A 377 36.63 1.63 76.28
CA THR A 377 35.88 1.35 77.53
C THR A 377 35.15 0.03 77.49
#